data_AF-A0A397UDQ7-F1
#
_entry.id   AF-A0A397UDQ7-F1
#
_cell.length_a   1.000
_cell.length_b   1.000
_cell.length_c   1.000
_cell.angle_alpha   90.00
_cell.angle_beta   90.00
_cell.angle_gamma   90.00
#
_symmetry.space_group_name_H-M   'P 1'
#
loop_
_entity.id
_entity.type
_entity.pdbx_description
1 polymer ?
#
loop_
_entity_poly.entity_id
_entity_poly.type
_entity_poly.pdbx_seq_one_letter_code
_entity_poly.pdbx_strand_id
1 'polypeptide(L)'
;MEKGDDNSVVHIIKKLLFPNKPISSVILPSRVILTKITPRTTEPFSTIINEAHVAEISSWIDKKDNSYTAANNPYDFKLLLRGTRDGFTSTSFWNLCDKQTNVVLVANVKGTGEILGGYNPNGWK
;
A
#
# COMPACT_ATOMS: atom_id res chain seq x y z
N MET A 1 -20.49 -8.46 -59.79
CA MET A 1 -21.08 -8.17 -58.46
C MET A 1 -20.06 -7.27 -57.76
N GLU A 2 -20.15 -5.94 -57.85
CA GLU A 2 -21.09 -5.04 -57.13
C GLU A 2 -21.18 -5.41 -55.65
N LYS A 3 -20.99 -4.56 -54.64
CA LYS A 3 -20.97 -3.09 -54.43
C LYS A 3 -19.94 -2.82 -53.29
N GLY A 4 -19.48 -1.63 -52.93
CA GLY A 4 -19.89 -0.24 -53.15
C GLY A 4 -19.07 0.65 -52.20
N ASP A 5 -19.03 1.95 -52.51
CA ASP A 5 -18.32 3.06 -51.86
C ASP A 5 -18.60 3.24 -50.36
N ASP A 6 -17.60 3.73 -49.60
CA ASP A 6 -17.58 5.15 -49.18
C ASP A 6 -16.33 5.51 -48.34
N ASN A 7 -15.57 6.47 -48.87
CA ASN A 7 -14.61 7.33 -48.18
C ASN A 7 -15.29 8.20 -47.11
N SER A 8 -14.54 8.68 -46.11
CA SER A 8 -14.60 10.09 -45.60
C SER A 8 -14.10 10.30 -44.16
N VAL A 9 -13.61 9.27 -43.47
CA VAL A 9 -12.78 9.40 -42.25
C VAL A 9 -11.46 8.67 -42.48
N VAL A 10 -10.86 8.82 -43.65
CA VAL A 10 -10.01 9.99 -43.88
C VAL A 10 -9.20 10.25 -42.60
N HIS A 11 -7.99 9.70 -42.48
CA HIS A 11 -6.83 10.22 -43.22
C HIS A 11 -6.43 11.64 -42.75
N ILE A 12 -7.28 12.34 -41.99
CA ILE A 12 -7.00 13.57 -41.25
C ILE A 12 -6.18 13.24 -40.00
N ILE A 13 -6.58 12.24 -39.20
CA ILE A 13 -5.90 11.95 -37.93
C ILE A 13 -4.46 11.46 -38.15
N LYS A 14 -4.22 10.68 -39.22
CA LYS A 14 -2.88 10.15 -39.55
C LYS A 14 -1.90 11.18 -40.12
N LYS A 15 -2.33 12.41 -40.44
CA LYS A 15 -1.49 13.41 -41.13
C LYS A 15 -1.23 14.70 -40.34
N LEU A 16 -1.89 14.90 -39.19
CA LEU A 16 -1.87 16.16 -38.45
C LEU A 16 -1.11 16.17 -37.11
N LEU A 17 -0.60 15.03 -36.61
CA LEU A 17 0.10 14.99 -35.32
C LEU A 17 1.49 14.35 -35.40
N PHE A 18 2.31 14.92 -36.28
CA PHE A 18 3.76 15.12 -36.12
C PHE A 18 4.68 14.36 -37.10
N PRO A 19 5.62 15.09 -37.75
CA PRO A 19 6.30 14.69 -38.97
C PRO A 19 7.60 13.94 -38.66
N ASN A 20 8.03 13.07 -39.58
CA ASN A 20 9.30 12.35 -39.58
C ASN A 20 10.48 13.26 -39.15
N LYS A 21 10.93 13.10 -37.90
CA LYS A 21 12.25 13.52 -37.44
C LYS A 21 13.06 12.26 -37.12
N PRO A 22 14.32 12.15 -37.58
CA PRO A 22 15.18 11.07 -37.12
C PRO A 22 15.39 11.20 -35.62
N ILE A 23 15.15 10.11 -34.88
CA ILE A 23 15.41 10.05 -33.44
C ILE A 23 16.92 10.03 -33.26
N SER A 24 17.50 11.18 -32.90
CA SER A 24 18.84 11.22 -32.32
C SER A 24 18.73 10.68 -30.90
N SER A 25 19.20 9.45 -30.67
CA SER A 25 19.35 8.93 -29.31
C SER A 25 20.63 9.51 -28.70
N VAL A 26 20.47 10.45 -27.76
CA VAL A 26 21.57 10.80 -26.86
C VAL A 26 21.68 9.66 -25.85
N ILE A 27 22.74 8.87 -25.95
CA ILE A 27 23.07 7.85 -24.94
C ILE A 27 23.42 8.62 -23.65
N LEU A 28 22.53 8.60 -22.67
CA LEU A 28 22.81 9.14 -21.35
C LEU A 28 23.88 8.26 -20.68
N PRO A 29 24.86 8.86 -19.98
CA PRO A 29 25.86 8.09 -19.25
C PRO A 29 25.19 7.21 -18.19
N SER A 30 25.80 6.06 -17.92
CA SER A 30 25.32 5.07 -16.97
C SER A 30 25.05 5.73 -15.60
N ARG A 31 23.79 5.69 -15.14
CA ARG A 31 23.44 6.11 -13.79
C ARG A 31 23.98 5.06 -12.83
N VAL A 32 25.08 5.37 -12.15
CA VAL A 32 25.49 4.64 -10.95
C VAL A 32 24.36 4.76 -9.94
N ILE A 33 23.65 3.66 -9.67
CA ILE A 33 22.67 3.61 -8.59
C ILE A 33 23.48 3.67 -7.30
N LEU A 34 23.60 4.87 -6.73
CA LEU A 34 24.05 5.01 -5.36
C LEU A 34 22.91 4.54 -4.47
N THR A 35 22.92 3.25 -4.09
CA THR A 35 22.14 2.75 -2.96
C THR A 35 22.71 3.38 -1.70
N LYS A 36 22.35 4.65 -1.47
CA LYS A 36 22.55 5.30 -0.19
C LYS A 36 21.57 4.59 0.75
N ILE A 37 22.04 3.51 1.38
CA ILE A 37 21.37 2.91 2.53
C ILE A 37 21.50 3.96 3.62
N THR A 38 20.61 4.94 3.60
CA THR A 38 20.37 5.75 4.79
C THR A 38 19.95 4.76 5.87
N PRO A 39 20.63 4.69 7.01
CA PRO A 39 20.08 3.97 8.15
C PRO A 39 18.76 4.67 8.44
N ARG A 40 17.64 4.07 8.02
CA ARG A 40 16.34 4.50 8.51
C ARG A 40 16.48 4.40 10.01
N THR A 41 16.26 5.49 10.72
CA THR A 41 15.95 5.44 12.14
C THR A 41 14.77 4.48 12.26
N THR A 42 15.06 3.22 12.60
CA THR A 42 14.11 2.11 12.64
C THR A 42 13.32 2.21 13.93
N GLU A 43 12.59 3.31 14.09
CA GLU A 43 11.57 3.37 15.13
C GLU A 43 10.51 2.34 14.76
N PRO A 44 10.25 1.35 15.63
CA PRO A 44 9.26 0.33 15.35
C PRO A 44 7.88 0.97 15.24
N PHE A 45 7.10 0.58 14.23
CA PHE A 45 5.76 1.13 14.03
C PHE A 45 4.80 0.77 15.17
N SER A 46 5.11 -0.28 15.95
CA SER A 46 4.33 -0.74 17.10
C SER A 46 5.22 -1.08 18.28
N THR A 47 4.68 -0.88 19.49
CA THR A 47 5.30 -1.30 20.76
C THR A 47 4.65 -2.56 21.33
N ILE A 48 3.59 -3.08 20.69
CA ILE A 48 2.79 -4.23 21.18
C ILE A 48 3.03 -5.46 20.30
N ILE A 49 3.15 -5.28 18.98
CA ILE A 49 3.33 -6.36 18.01
C ILE A 49 4.64 -6.21 17.26
N ASN A 50 5.23 -7.34 16.88
CA ASN A 50 6.43 -7.43 16.05
C ASN A 50 6.07 -8.00 14.66
N GLU A 51 7.07 -8.16 13.80
CA GLU A 51 6.87 -8.64 12.43
C GLU A 51 6.27 -10.06 12.35
N ALA A 52 6.54 -10.93 13.33
CA ALA A 52 5.97 -12.27 13.38
C ALA A 52 4.46 -12.22 13.64
N HIS A 53 4.01 -11.42 14.61
CA HIS A 53 2.59 -11.18 14.85
C HIS A 53 1.90 -10.56 13.63
N VAL A 54 2.58 -9.63 12.93
CA VAL A 54 2.03 -9.03 11.71
C VAL A 54 1.82 -10.08 10.63
N ALA A 55 2.78 -10.97 10.41
CA ALA A 55 2.65 -12.05 9.44
C ALA A 55 1.51 -13.02 9.81
N GLU A 56 1.36 -13.34 11.10
CA GLU A 56 0.27 -14.18 11.60
C GLU A 56 -1.10 -13.53 11.39
N ILE A 57 -1.28 -12.26 11.79
CA ILE A 57 -2.50 -11.48 11.55
C ILE A 57 -2.83 -11.43 10.06
N SER A 58 -1.83 -11.20 9.21
CA SER A 58 -1.98 -11.16 7.75
C SER A 58 -2.49 -12.50 7.20
N SER A 59 -2.02 -13.60 7.79
CA SER A 59 -2.47 -14.95 7.43
C SER A 59 -3.93 -15.19 7.83
N TRP A 60 -4.36 -14.66 8.99
CA TRP A 60 -5.75 -14.73 9.43
C TRP A 60 -6.70 -13.92 8.56
N ILE A 61 -6.27 -12.73 8.11
CA ILE A 61 -7.05 -11.88 7.19
C ILE A 61 -7.34 -12.64 5.89
N ASP A 62 -6.32 -13.28 5.31
CA ASP A 62 -6.45 -14.05 4.07
C ASP A 62 -7.02 -15.46 4.28
N LYS A 63 -7.26 -15.87 5.53
CA LYS A 63 -7.68 -17.22 5.93
C LYS A 63 -6.80 -18.31 5.33
N LYS A 64 -5.48 -18.11 5.34
CA LYS A 64 -4.52 -19.07 4.80
C LYS A 64 -4.36 -20.28 5.72
N ASP A 65 -4.24 -21.45 5.09
CA ASP A 65 -3.80 -22.67 5.78
C ASP A 65 -2.32 -22.61 6.17
N ASN A 66 -1.48 -22.09 5.27
CA ASN A 66 -0.06 -21.88 5.51
C ASN A 66 0.22 -20.41 5.80
N SER A 67 0.67 -20.12 7.02
CA SER A 67 0.95 -18.75 7.45
C SER A 67 2.08 -18.08 6.66
N TYR A 68 1.94 -16.78 6.46
CA TYR A 68 3.05 -15.91 6.08
C TYR A 68 4.15 -15.92 7.14
N THR A 69 5.35 -15.60 6.69
CA THR A 69 6.50 -15.23 7.52
C THR A 69 6.73 -13.73 7.41
N ALA A 70 7.52 -13.16 8.31
CA ALA A 70 7.93 -11.76 8.22
C ALA A 70 8.56 -11.40 6.85
N ALA A 71 9.23 -12.36 6.20
CA ALA A 71 9.93 -12.14 4.93
C ALA A 71 9.03 -12.20 3.69
N ASN A 72 7.87 -12.87 3.75
CA ASN A 72 6.99 -13.07 2.60
C ASN A 72 5.57 -12.49 2.78
N ASN A 73 5.36 -11.73 3.85
CA ASN A 73 4.10 -11.05 4.10
C ASN A 73 3.88 -9.92 3.08
N PRO A 74 2.78 -9.94 2.29
CA PRO A 74 2.51 -8.90 1.30
C PRO A 74 1.93 -7.61 1.89
N TYR A 75 1.58 -7.58 3.18
CA TYR A 75 0.90 -6.45 3.81
C TYR A 75 1.87 -5.39 4.33
N ASP A 76 1.54 -4.12 4.08
CA ASP A 76 2.19 -2.94 4.67
C ASP A 76 1.29 -2.34 5.77
N PHE A 77 1.62 -2.62 7.03
CA PHE A 77 0.86 -2.12 8.18
C PHE A 77 1.27 -0.69 8.52
N LYS A 78 0.29 0.21 8.60
CA LYS A 78 0.49 1.62 8.95
C LYS A 78 -0.18 1.93 10.28
N LEU A 79 0.58 2.49 11.21
CA LEU A 79 0.05 2.91 12.50
C LEU A 79 -0.83 4.17 12.34
N LEU A 80 -2.14 4.00 12.50
CA LEU A 80 -3.10 5.11 12.51
C LEU A 80 -3.17 5.77 13.89
N LEU A 81 -3.49 4.97 14.92
CA LEU A 81 -3.73 5.41 16.28
C LEU A 81 -2.92 4.57 17.27
N ARG A 82 -2.28 5.21 18.25
CA ARG A 82 -1.66 4.55 19.41
C ARG A 82 -2.08 5.28 20.69
N GLY A 83 -2.72 4.58 21.62
CA GLY A 83 -3.25 5.21 22.84
C GLY A 83 -2.20 5.99 23.65
N THR A 84 -0.95 5.51 23.73
CA THR A 84 0.15 6.22 24.42
C THR A 84 0.68 7.46 23.68
N ARG A 85 0.40 7.59 22.37
CA ARG A 85 0.82 8.74 21.53
C ARG A 85 -0.32 9.74 21.34
N ASP A 86 -1.52 9.23 21.04
CA ASP A 86 -2.66 10.03 20.55
C ASP A 86 -3.79 10.16 21.59
N GLY A 87 -3.66 9.47 22.73
CA GLY A 87 -4.69 9.39 23.76
C GLY A 87 -5.74 8.32 23.48
N PHE A 88 -6.43 7.91 24.54
CA PHE A 88 -7.48 6.89 24.51
C PHE A 88 -8.87 7.56 24.58
N THR A 89 -9.20 8.37 23.56
CA THR A 89 -10.47 9.11 23.51
C THR A 89 -11.24 8.82 22.23
N SER A 90 -12.58 8.92 22.31
CA SER A 90 -13.45 8.82 21.14
C SER A 90 -13.07 9.86 20.07
N THR A 91 -12.75 11.08 20.49
CA THR A 91 -12.31 12.15 19.58
C THR A 91 -11.04 11.78 18.82
N SER A 92 -10.00 11.28 19.51
CA SER A 92 -8.76 10.84 18.87
C SER A 92 -9.03 9.70 17.86
N PHE A 93 -9.90 8.77 18.23
CA PHE A 93 -10.28 7.65 17.36
C PHE A 93 -10.97 8.15 16.09
N TRP A 94 -12.04 8.95 16.20
CA TRP A 94 -12.77 9.44 15.02
C TRP A 94 -11.91 10.35 14.14
N ASN A 95 -11.03 11.16 14.72
CA ASN A 95 -10.14 12.03 13.94
C ASN A 95 -9.14 11.24 13.07
N LEU A 96 -8.71 10.06 13.51
CA LEU A 96 -7.64 9.28 12.86
C LEU A 96 -8.15 8.04 12.12
N CYS A 97 -9.27 7.48 12.54
CA CYS A 97 -9.82 6.22 12.04
C CYS A 97 -11.12 6.38 11.23
N ASP A 98 -11.72 7.58 11.17
CA ASP A 98 -12.91 7.80 10.33
C ASP A 98 -12.65 7.38 8.87
N LYS A 99 -13.58 6.59 8.32
CA LYS A 99 -13.58 6.04 6.95
C LYS A 99 -12.36 5.16 6.61
N GLN A 100 -11.51 4.84 7.57
CA GLN A 100 -10.39 3.92 7.33
C GLN A 100 -10.92 2.49 7.23
N THR A 101 -10.65 1.81 6.12
CA THR A 101 -11.00 0.40 5.87
C THR A 101 -9.81 -0.51 6.15
N ASN A 102 -10.04 -1.82 6.24
CA ASN A 102 -9.01 -2.82 6.50
C ASN A 102 -8.17 -2.51 7.75
N VAL A 103 -8.83 -2.15 8.84
CA VAL A 103 -8.19 -1.74 10.09
C VAL A 103 -8.06 -2.92 11.03
N VAL A 104 -6.86 -3.11 11.58
CA VAL A 104 -6.60 -4.05 12.67
C VAL A 104 -6.51 -3.27 13.98
N LEU A 105 -7.32 -3.67 14.96
CA LEU A 105 -7.23 -3.21 16.34
C LEU A 105 -6.34 -4.17 17.13
N VAL A 106 -5.40 -3.61 17.90
CA VAL A 106 -4.50 -4.35 18.77
C VAL A 106 -4.50 -3.70 20.15
N ALA A 107 -4.73 -4.48 21.20
CA ALA A 107 -4.72 -4.07 22.59
C ALA A 107 -3.90 -5.05 23.42
N ASN A 108 -3.06 -4.55 24.33
CA ASN A 108 -2.36 -5.40 25.28
C ASN A 108 -3.06 -5.38 26.64
N VAL A 109 -3.22 -6.55 27.26
CA VAL A 109 -3.77 -6.65 28.61
C VAL A 109 -2.63 -6.44 29.62
N LYS A 110 -2.79 -5.43 30.47
CA LYS A 110 -1.75 -5.02 31.40
C LYS A 110 -1.44 -6.14 32.40
N GLY A 111 -0.16 -6.52 32.48
CA GLY A 111 0.32 -7.48 33.46
C GLY A 111 0.13 -8.95 33.08
N THR A 112 -0.51 -9.27 31.94
CA THR A 112 -0.69 -10.66 31.48
C THR A 112 0.14 -11.00 30.26
N GLY A 113 0.55 -9.98 29.48
CA GLY A 113 1.25 -10.20 28.21
C GLY A 113 0.32 -10.64 27.08
N GLU A 114 -0.99 -10.77 27.34
CA GLU A 114 -1.97 -11.14 26.32
C GLU A 114 -2.21 -9.98 25.36
N ILE A 115 -2.37 -10.32 24.07
CA ILE A 115 -2.73 -9.39 23.01
C ILE A 115 -4.12 -9.75 22.51
N LEU A 116 -5.02 -8.79 22.57
CA LEU A 116 -6.39 -8.88 22.07
C LEU A 116 -6.53 -7.97 20.85
N GLY A 117 -7.53 -8.25 20.01
CA GLY A 117 -7.72 -7.45 18.82
C GLY A 117 -8.88 -7.89 17.95
N GLY A 118 -8.95 -7.28 16.78
CA GLY A 118 -9.94 -7.62 15.77
C GLY A 118 -9.63 -6.94 14.45
N TYR A 119 -10.15 -7.50 13.36
CA TYR A 119 -10.02 -6.94 12.03
C TYR A 119 -11.36 -6.39 11.55
N ASN A 120 -11.37 -5.16 11.06
CA ASN A 120 -12.53 -4.52 10.45
C ASN A 120 -12.23 -4.16 8.98
N PRO A 121 -12.72 -4.94 8.00
CA PRO A 121 -12.54 -4.63 6.59
C PRO A 121 -13.32 -3.38 6.15
N ASN A 122 -14.44 -3.08 6.80
CA ASN A 122 -15.40 -2.06 6.33
C ASN A 122 -15.14 -0.66 6.90
N GLY A 123 -14.36 -0.57 7.97
CA GLY A 123 -14.10 0.67 8.69
C GLY A 123 -15.25 1.13 9.58
N TRP A 124 -15.07 2.30 10.20
CA TRP A 124 -16.08 3.00 10.99
C TRP A 124 -16.46 4.31 10.30
N LYS A 125 -17.72 4.70 10.45
CA LYS A 125 -18.32 5.91 9.88
C LYS A 125 -19.37 6.46 10.83
#